data_AF-A0A7V9JVZ3-F1
#
_entry.id   AF-A0A7V9JVZ3-F1
#
_cell.length_a   1.000
_cell.length_b   1.000
_cell.length_c   1.000
_cell.angle_alpha   90.00
_cell.angle_beta   90.00
_cell.angle_gamma   90.00
#
_symmetry.space_group_name_H-M   'P 1'
#
loop_
_entity.id
_entity.type
_entity.pdbx_description
1 polymer ?
#
loop_
_entity_poly.entity_id
_entity_poly.type
_entity_poly.pdbx_seq_one_letter_code
_entity_poly.pdbx_strand_id
1 'polypeptide(L)'
;MQNTGLIEKIQNLPPETIVEIEHYVDFLAEKQKVKQRIRTDTKSIASNRKDCEKTGSVNLRERGINAEEAAAQRAALAAFAEDWERPEMEIYDKL
;
A
#
# COMPACT_ATOMS: atom_id res chain seq x y z
N MET A 1 21.25 4.26 19.95
CA MET A 1 22.42 3.35 19.85
C MET A 1 21.97 1.91 20.13
N GLN A 2 21.35 1.23 19.16
CA GLN A 2 20.80 -0.13 19.33
C GLN A 2 21.35 -1.17 18.32
N ASN A 3 22.33 -0.78 17.49
CA ASN A 3 22.80 -1.63 16.38
C ASN A 3 23.77 -2.74 16.82
N THR A 4 24.40 -2.60 17.98
CA THR A 4 25.44 -3.56 18.44
C THR A 4 24.86 -4.92 18.80
N GLY A 5 23.71 -4.95 19.49
CA GLY A 5 23.05 -6.22 19.88
C GLY A 5 22.41 -6.98 18.73
N LEU A 6 22.14 -6.33 17.59
CA LEU A 6 21.64 -7.01 16.39
C LEU A 6 22.76 -7.74 15.64
N ILE A 7 23.94 -7.13 15.57
CA ILE A 7 25.13 -7.72 14.95
C ILE A 7 25.57 -8.97 15.73
N GLU A 8 25.60 -8.92 17.06
CA GLU A 8 25.92 -10.08 17.90
C GLU A 8 24.95 -11.26 17.72
N LYS A 9 23.66 -10.98 17.48
CA LYS A 9 22.68 -12.03 17.22
C LYS A 9 22.93 -12.69 15.87
N ILE A 10 23.13 -11.90 14.81
CA ILE A 10 23.39 -12.43 13.45
C ILE A 10 24.66 -13.29 13.42
N GLN A 11 25.70 -12.94 14.20
CA GLN A 11 26.95 -13.69 14.27
C GLN A 11 26.85 -15.05 15.01
N ASN A 12 25.85 -15.23 15.89
CA ASN A 12 25.65 -16.46 16.66
C ASN A 12 24.59 -17.39 16.05
N LEU A 13 24.04 -17.06 14.89
CA LEU A 13 22.99 -17.84 14.24
C LEU A 13 23.58 -18.99 13.40
N PRO A 14 22.90 -20.14 13.32
CA PRO A 14 23.33 -21.27 12.49
C PRO A 14 23.33 -20.90 11.00
N PRO A 15 24.25 -21.46 10.19
CA PRO A 15 24.48 -21.01 8.81
C PRO A 15 23.27 -21.16 7.88
N GLU A 16 22.38 -22.12 8.14
CA GLU A 16 21.09 -22.28 7.45
C GLU A 16 20.24 -21.00 7.53
N THR A 17 20.18 -20.37 8.70
CA THR A 17 19.36 -19.16 8.94
C THR A 17 20.01 -17.89 8.41
N ILE A 18 21.32 -17.90 8.14
CA ILE A 18 22.03 -16.75 7.56
C ILE A 18 21.58 -16.55 6.11
N VAL A 19 21.43 -17.64 5.34
CA VAL A 19 20.98 -17.59 3.94
C VAL A 19 19.57 -17.00 3.82
N GLU A 20 18.67 -17.34 4.73
CA GLU A 20 17.32 -16.75 4.78
C GLU A 20 17.34 -15.25 5.10
N ILE A 21 18.23 -14.85 6.00
CA ILE A 21 18.43 -13.43 6.35
C ILE A 21 19.00 -12.67 5.16
N GLU A 22 19.96 -13.23 4.42
CA GLU A 22 20.52 -12.62 3.21
C GLU A 22 19.43 -12.40 2.14
N HIS A 23 18.61 -13.40 1.85
CA HIS A 23 17.46 -13.25 0.94
C HIS A 23 16.47 -12.19 1.42
N TYR A 24 16.20 -12.12 2.73
CA TYR A 24 15.31 -11.11 3.30
C TYR A 24 15.91 -9.70 3.22
N VAL A 25 17.22 -9.55 3.39
CA VAL A 25 17.93 -8.28 3.24
C VAL A 25 17.88 -7.80 1.78
N ASP A 26 18.08 -8.70 0.81
CA ASP A 26 17.94 -8.39 -0.61
C ASP A 26 16.52 -7.93 -0.96
N PHE A 27 15.51 -8.65 -0.45
CA PHE A 27 14.10 -8.27 -0.59
C PHE A 27 13.79 -6.90 0.02
N LEU A 28 14.34 -6.59 1.20
CA LEU A 28 14.18 -5.28 1.83
C LEU A 28 14.87 -4.18 1.02
N ALA A 29 16.05 -4.43 0.47
CA ALA A 29 16.77 -3.49 -0.38
C ALA A 29 15.98 -3.19 -1.67
N GLU A 30 15.38 -4.20 -2.30
CA GLU A 30 14.52 -4.04 -3.47
C GLU A 30 13.24 -3.24 -3.15
N LYS A 31 12.57 -3.57 -2.04
CA LYS A 31 11.39 -2.82 -1.56
C LYS A 31 11.68 -1.34 -1.29
N GLN A 32 12.87 -1.00 -0.80
CA GLN A 32 13.26 0.40 -0.60
C GLN A 32 13.48 1.14 -1.92
N LYS A 33 14.07 0.49 -2.94
CA LYS A 33 14.25 1.08 -4.28
C LYS A 33 12.92 1.43 -4.94
N VAL A 34 11.91 0.57 -4.82
CA VAL A 34 10.55 0.82 -5.35
C VAL A 34 9.91 2.04 -4.68
N LYS A 35 10.05 2.19 -3.36
CA LYS A 35 9.56 3.36 -2.62
C LYS A 35 10.30 4.66 -2.98
N GLN A 36 11.58 4.58 -3.34
CA GLN A 36 12.36 5.75 -3.75
C GLN A 36 12.04 6.22 -5.18
N ARG A 37 11.75 5.30 -6.10
CA ARG A 37 11.32 5.65 -7.48
C ARG A 37 10.02 6.45 -7.50
N ILE A 38 9.05 6.11 -6.64
CA ILE A 38 7.80 6.89 -6.50
C ILE A 38 8.07 8.31 -5.95
N ARG A 39 9.15 8.50 -5.17
CA ARG A 39 9.50 9.79 -4.55
C ARG A 39 10.28 10.73 -5.46
N THR A 40 11.13 10.23 -6.37
CA THR A 40 11.90 11.11 -7.27
C THR A 40 11.03 11.71 -8.36
N ASP A 41 10.04 10.95 -8.82
CA ASP A 41 9.23 11.31 -9.99
C ASP A 41 8.12 12.32 -9.63
N THR A 42 7.79 12.43 -8.34
CA THR A 42 6.82 13.41 -7.80
C THR A 42 7.48 14.68 -7.25
N LYS A 43 8.80 14.70 -7.08
CA LYS A 43 9.52 15.83 -6.44
C LYS A 43 9.67 17.06 -7.34
N SER A 44 9.47 16.95 -8.68
CA SER A 44 9.49 18.12 -9.57
C SER A 44 8.17 18.91 -9.58
N ILE A 45 7.10 18.42 -8.93
CA ILE A 45 5.76 19.04 -8.96
C ILE A 45 5.45 19.78 -7.64
N ALA A 46 6.26 19.59 -6.59
CA ALA A 46 5.92 19.98 -5.22
C ALA A 46 6.54 21.31 -4.72
N SER A 47 6.90 22.25 -5.61
CA SER A 47 7.41 23.56 -5.16
C SER A 47 6.32 24.61 -4.91
N ASN A 48 5.03 24.27 -5.03
CA ASN A 48 3.98 25.24 -4.72
C ASN A 48 2.61 24.58 -4.44
N ARG A 49 2.32 24.20 -3.18
CA ARG A 49 0.99 24.40 -2.57
C ARG A 49 0.93 23.99 -1.11
N LYS A 50 0.45 24.95 -0.31
CA LYS A 50 -0.13 24.82 1.03
C LYS A 50 -0.97 23.55 1.17
N ASP A 51 -0.63 22.78 2.19
CA ASP A 51 -1.47 21.97 3.08
C ASP A 51 -2.85 21.54 2.54
N CYS A 52 -2.99 20.24 2.27
CA CYS A 52 -4.27 19.56 2.36
C CYS A 52 -4.01 18.10 2.72
N GLU A 53 -4.19 17.81 3.99
CA GLU A 53 -4.27 16.48 4.56
C GLU A 53 -5.58 15.82 4.08
N LYS A 54 -5.52 15.16 2.93
CA LYS A 54 -6.51 14.15 2.53
C LYS A 54 -5.76 12.97 1.91
N THR A 55 -5.89 11.84 2.57
CA THR A 55 -5.47 10.52 2.12
C THR A 55 -5.90 10.30 0.67
N GLY A 56 -4.89 10.11 -0.20
CA GLY A 56 -5.00 9.58 -1.57
C GLY A 56 -6.30 9.90 -2.31
N SER A 57 -6.49 11.15 -2.75
CA SER A 57 -7.58 11.44 -3.69
C SER A 57 -7.28 10.72 -5.01
N VAL A 58 -7.93 9.58 -5.24
CA VAL A 58 -7.86 8.89 -6.53
C VAL A 58 -8.63 9.73 -7.55
N ASN A 59 -7.93 10.29 -8.52
CA ASN A 59 -8.57 11.01 -9.61
C ASN A 59 -9.11 9.99 -10.64
N LEU A 60 -10.41 9.68 -10.54
CA LEU A 60 -11.08 8.72 -11.42
C LEU A 60 -11.04 9.17 -12.90
N ARG A 61 -11.08 10.49 -13.15
CA ARG A 61 -10.98 11.05 -14.50
C ARG A 61 -9.61 10.81 -15.12
N GLU A 62 -8.53 10.90 -14.35
CA GLU A 62 -7.17 10.55 -14.82
C GLU A 62 -7.03 9.06 -15.15
N ARG A 63 -7.90 8.22 -14.59
CA ARG A 63 -8.01 6.78 -14.92
C ARG A 63 -8.96 6.49 -16.08
N GLY A 64 -9.41 7.54 -16.77
CA GLY A 64 -10.34 7.42 -17.90
C GLY A 64 -11.79 7.24 -17.50
N ILE A 65 -12.12 7.18 -16.20
CA ILE A 65 -13.49 6.99 -15.72
C ILE A 65 -14.19 8.35 -15.72
N ASN A 66 -15.08 8.54 -16.69
CA ASN A 66 -15.90 9.74 -16.76
C ASN A 66 -17.13 9.64 -15.84
N ALA A 67 -17.89 10.72 -15.71
CA ALA A 67 -19.03 10.78 -14.78
C ALA A 67 -20.15 9.79 -15.16
N GLU A 68 -20.35 9.55 -16.46
CA GLU A 68 -21.36 8.64 -17.00
C GLU A 68 -20.97 7.18 -16.75
N GLU A 69 -19.72 6.81 -16.99
CA GLU A 69 -19.16 5.49 -16.68
C GLU A 69 -19.17 5.22 -15.17
N ALA A 70 -18.83 6.21 -14.35
CA ALA A 70 -18.93 6.07 -12.89
C ALA A 70 -20.38 5.89 -12.44
N ALA A 71 -21.36 6.53 -13.09
CA ALA A 71 -22.77 6.33 -12.79
C ALA A 71 -23.23 4.93 -13.23
N ALA A 72 -22.81 4.46 -14.41
CA ALA A 72 -23.11 3.11 -14.89
C ALA A 72 -22.53 2.02 -13.98
N GLN A 73 -21.28 2.20 -13.53
CA GLN A 73 -20.65 1.28 -12.56
C GLN A 73 -21.39 1.28 -11.21
N ARG A 74 -21.78 2.45 -10.69
CA ARG A 74 -22.57 2.54 -9.46
C ARG A 74 -23.92 1.86 -9.60
N ALA A 75 -24.60 2.02 -10.74
CA ALA A 75 -25.87 1.36 -11.00
C ALA A 75 -25.71 -0.17 -11.08
N ALA A 76 -24.66 -0.66 -11.75
CA ALA A 76 -24.38 -2.09 -11.84
C ALA A 76 -24.06 -2.72 -10.47
N LEU A 77 -23.39 -1.97 -9.59
CA LEU A 77 -23.04 -2.41 -8.24
C LEU A 77 -24.14 -2.18 -7.20
N ALA A 78 -25.23 -1.47 -7.54
CA ALA A 78 -26.30 -1.16 -6.60
C ALA A 78 -26.99 -2.42 -6.04
N ALA A 79 -27.23 -3.42 -6.89
CA ALA A 79 -27.80 -4.70 -6.45
C ALA A 79 -26.90 -5.45 -5.46
N PHE A 80 -25.57 -5.30 -5.58
CA PHE A 80 -24.62 -5.85 -4.62
C PHE A 80 -24.60 -5.07 -3.31
N ALA A 81 -24.83 -3.75 -3.34
CA ALA A 81 -24.92 -2.93 -2.14
C ALA A 81 -26.12 -3.33 -1.28
N GLU A 82 -27.28 -3.60 -1.90
CA GLU A 82 -28.47 -4.08 -1.19
C GLU A 82 -28.24 -5.44 -0.52
N ASP A 83 -27.52 -6.36 -1.17
CA ASP A 83 -27.19 -7.67 -0.59
C ASP A 83 -26.12 -7.55 0.52
N TRP A 84 -25.24 -6.55 0.43
CA TRP A 84 -24.23 -6.25 1.45
C TRP A 84 -24.82 -5.62 2.73
N GLU A 85 -25.91 -4.86 2.62
CA GLU A 85 -26.61 -4.27 3.78
C GLU A 85 -27.49 -5.29 4.53
N ARG A 86 -27.50 -6.55 4.10
CA ARG A 86 -28.29 -7.59 4.76
C ARG A 86 -27.69 -7.97 6.11
N PRO A 87 -28.53 -8.22 7.13
CA PRO A 87 -28.06 -8.58 8.47
C PRO A 87 -27.25 -9.88 8.49
N GLU A 88 -27.37 -10.73 7.48
CA GLU A 88 -26.54 -11.93 7.30
C GLU A 88 -25.09 -11.59 6.91
N MET A 89 -24.83 -10.45 6.26
CA MET A 89 -23.48 -10.03 5.84
C MET A 89 -22.66 -9.39 6.97
N GLU A 90 -23.33 -8.89 8.02
CA GLU A 90 -22.72 -8.38 9.27
C GLU A 90 -21.85 -9.42 10.02
N ILE A 91 -21.93 -10.69 9.63
CA ILE A 91 -21.10 -11.77 10.16
C ILE A 91 -19.65 -11.61 9.68
N TYR A 92 -19.43 -11.12 8.46
CA TYR A 92 -18.10 -10.99 7.88
C TYR A 92 -17.30 -9.81 8.47
N ASP A 93 -17.97 -8.77 8.93
CA ASP A 93 -17.33 -7.63 9.60
C ASP A 93 -16.83 -7.96 11.02
N LYS A 94 -17.20 -9.12 11.57
CA LYS A 94 -16.87 -9.57 12.93
C LYS A 94 -15.75 -10.62 12.98
N LEU A 95 -15.19 -11.00 11.82
CA LEU A 95 -14.04 -11.90 11.68
C LEU A 95 -12.71 -11.13 11.75
#